data_AF-A0A920HFN4-F1
#
_entry.id   AF-A0A920HFN4-F1
#
_cell.length_a   1.000
_cell.length_b   1.000
_cell.length_c   1.000
_cell.angle_alpha   90.00
_cell.angle_beta   90.00
_cell.angle_gamma   90.00
#
_symmetry.space_group_name_H-M   'P 1'
#
loop_
_entity.id
_entity.type
_entity.pdbx_description
1 polymer ?
#
loop_
_entity_poly.entity_id
_entity_poly.type
_entity_poly.pdbx_seq_one_letter_code
_entity_poly.pdbx_strand_id
1 'polypeptide(L)'
;MAPDEAINEGALALFGEKYGDEVRVVSMGGAADQVGRSAWSVELCGGKHMLTKQAILPCYMFISESAVAGGVRRIEAATHAAGFAGLVANKAIISELSVELKTPPDQLASRVAQLLEERKALEREVTKTAASDGNRQRDSRSRTNW
;
A
#
# COMPACT_ATOMS: atom_id res chain seq x y z
N MET A 1 14.37 11.13 33.07
CA MET A 1 13.79 10.16 34.02
C MET A 1 14.52 8.83 33.87
N ALA A 2 14.54 8.00 34.91
CA ALA A 2 15.20 6.71 34.84
C ALA A 2 14.41 5.74 33.94
N PRO A 3 15.05 4.78 33.25
CA PRO A 3 14.35 3.83 32.39
C PRO A 3 13.24 3.04 33.10
N ASP A 4 13.52 2.55 34.31
CA ASP A 4 12.56 1.76 35.10
C ASP A 4 11.34 2.60 35.51
N GLU A 5 11.56 3.87 35.85
CA GLU A 5 10.51 4.83 36.18
C GLU A 5 9.58 5.06 34.96
N ALA A 6 10.15 5.28 33.77
CA ALA A 6 9.37 5.45 32.55
C ALA A 6 8.54 4.21 32.18
N ILE A 7 9.11 3.02 32.33
CA ILE A 7 8.40 1.75 32.05
C ILE A 7 7.24 1.56 33.04
N ASN A 8 7.44 1.91 34.32
CA ASN A 8 6.39 1.87 35.33
C ASN A 8 5.23 2.84 35.02
N GLU A 9 5.50 3.96 34.37
CA GLU A 9 4.46 4.88 33.87
C GLU A 9 3.72 4.37 32.62
N GLY A 10 4.16 3.25 32.06
CA GLY A 10 3.53 2.58 30.92
C GLY A 10 4.21 2.84 29.58
N ALA A 11 5.42 3.42 29.57
CA ALA A 11 6.19 3.64 28.36
C ALA A 11 6.61 2.31 27.71
N LEU A 12 6.46 2.22 26.39
CA LEU A 12 6.96 1.10 25.60
C LEU A 12 8.44 1.30 25.25
N ALA A 13 9.25 0.32 25.64
CA ALA A 13 10.65 0.20 25.25
C ALA A 13 10.77 -0.75 24.04
N LEU A 14 10.46 -0.25 22.85
CA LEU A 14 10.19 -1.09 21.66
C LEU A 14 11.41 -1.83 21.10
N PHE A 15 12.64 -1.38 21.36
CA PHE A 15 13.80 -1.81 20.58
C PHE A 15 14.80 -2.71 21.30
N GLY A 16 14.54 -3.13 22.55
CA GLY A 16 15.47 -4.02 23.29
C GLY A 16 16.89 -3.46 23.46
N GLU A 17 17.05 -2.16 23.21
CA GLU A 17 18.32 -1.45 23.29
C GLU A 17 18.71 -1.22 24.75
N LYS A 18 20.02 -1.08 24.99
CA LYS A 18 20.52 -0.63 26.29
C LYS A 18 20.33 0.88 26.37
N TYR A 19 19.39 1.32 27.20
CA TYR A 19 19.23 2.73 27.55
C TYR A 19 20.31 3.15 28.54
N GLY A 20 20.69 4.43 28.51
CA GLY A 20 21.55 5.02 29.53
C GLY A 20 20.79 5.30 30.84
N ASP A 21 21.43 6.00 31.76
CA ASP A 21 20.85 6.31 33.08
C ASP A 21 19.64 7.26 32.99
N GLU A 22 19.50 8.00 31.88
CA GLU A 22 18.37 8.87 31.60
C GLU A 22 17.76 8.60 30.22
N VAL A 23 16.43 8.62 30.18
CA VAL A 23 15.64 8.51 28.94
C VAL A 23 14.69 9.70 28.78
N ARG A 24 14.34 9.95 27.52
CA ARG A 24 13.27 10.88 27.13
C ARG A 24 11.99 10.10 26.83
N VAL A 25 10.94 10.38 27.60
CA VAL A 25 9.60 9.87 27.35
C VAL A 25 8.84 10.85 26.47
N VAL A 26 8.12 10.29 25.50
CA VAL A 26 7.18 11.02 24.66
C VAL A 26 5.81 10.37 24.82
N SER A 27 4.81 11.19 25.13
CA SER A 27 3.41 10.78 25.25
C SER A 27 2.56 11.47 24.17
N MET A 28 1.60 10.74 23.61
CA MET A 28 0.68 11.23 22.59
C MET A 28 -0.77 10.93 22.97
N GLY A 29 -1.57 12.00 22.98
CA GLY A 29 -2.96 12.00 23.45
C GLY A 29 -3.11 11.81 24.96
N GLY A 30 -4.34 11.86 25.45
CA GLY A 30 -4.60 11.96 26.89
C GLY A 30 -4.35 13.38 27.44
N ALA A 31 -4.55 13.57 28.74
CA ALA A 31 -4.18 14.80 29.43
C ALA A 31 -2.71 14.69 29.87
N ALA A 32 -1.89 15.66 29.46
CA ALA A 32 -0.43 15.63 29.62
C ALA A 32 0.06 15.65 31.09
N ASP A 33 -0.84 15.93 32.03
CA ASP A 33 -0.61 16.06 33.47
C ASP A 33 -1.00 14.80 34.27
N GLN A 34 -1.56 13.78 33.63
CA GLN A 34 -2.04 12.57 34.30
C GLN A 34 -0.97 11.47 34.28
N VAL A 35 -0.44 11.13 35.45
CA VAL A 35 0.51 10.03 35.67
C VAL A 35 -0.14 8.68 35.31
N GLY A 36 0.53 7.86 34.49
CA GLY A 36 0.07 6.55 34.02
C GLY A 36 -0.39 6.53 32.56
N ARG A 37 -1.05 5.43 32.12
CA ARG A 37 -1.58 5.23 30.74
C ARG A 37 -2.78 6.12 30.37
N SER A 38 -2.79 7.37 30.80
CA SER A 38 -3.78 8.39 30.39
C SER A 38 -3.64 8.72 28.90
N ALA A 39 -2.42 8.61 28.36
CA ALA A 39 -2.10 8.72 26.95
C ALA A 39 -2.24 7.36 26.23
N TRP A 40 -2.70 7.40 24.97
CA TRP A 40 -2.87 6.18 24.16
C TRP A 40 -1.55 5.67 23.57
N SER A 41 -0.52 6.50 23.50
CA SER A 41 0.86 6.11 23.18
C SER A 41 1.81 6.80 24.13
N VAL A 42 2.68 6.01 24.76
CA VAL A 42 3.77 6.46 25.64
C VAL A 42 5.00 5.64 25.27
N GLU A 43 6.06 6.29 24.84
CA GLU A 43 7.23 5.63 24.24
C GLU A 43 8.53 6.31 24.65
N LEU A 44 9.61 5.53 24.66
CA LEU A 44 10.97 6.05 24.79
C LEU A 44 11.46 6.51 23.41
N CYS A 45 11.62 7.83 23.21
CA CYS A 45 12.04 8.37 21.91
C CYS A 45 12.96 9.60 22.02
N GLY A 46 14.16 9.47 21.45
CA GLY A 46 15.13 10.57 21.31
C GLY A 46 14.94 11.45 20.06
N GLY A 47 13.98 11.11 19.19
CA GLY A 47 13.73 11.82 17.94
C GLY A 47 13.04 13.18 18.10
N LYS A 48 12.92 13.94 17.01
CA LYS A 48 12.15 15.19 17.00
C LYS A 48 10.67 14.89 16.85
N HIS A 49 9.85 15.51 17.70
CA HIS A 49 8.40 15.40 17.64
C HIS A 49 7.77 16.76 17.37
N MET A 50 6.58 16.72 16.77
CA MET A 50 5.72 17.89 16.64
C MET A 50 5.01 18.16 17.97
N LEU A 51 4.75 19.44 18.26
CA LEU A 51 4.08 19.85 19.51
C LEU A 51 2.61 19.46 19.55
N THR A 52 1.92 19.45 18.40
CA THR A 52 0.51 19.12 18.30
C THR A 52 0.25 18.21 17.11
N LYS A 53 -0.80 17.38 17.20
CA LYS A 53 -1.23 16.52 16.09
C LYS A 53 -1.64 17.36 14.86
N GLN A 54 -2.18 18.55 15.09
CA GLN A 54 -2.61 19.49 14.05
C GLN A 54 -1.44 20.11 13.29
N ALA A 55 -0.22 20.05 13.83
CA ALA A 55 0.98 20.48 13.11
C ALA A 55 1.36 19.51 11.97
N ILE A 56 0.78 18.31 11.92
CA ILE A 56 0.81 17.45 10.73
C ILE A 56 -0.17 18.04 9.71
N LEU A 57 0.35 18.57 8.59
CA LEU A 57 -0.45 18.84 7.39
C LEU A 57 -1.31 17.59 7.11
N PRO A 58 -2.63 17.69 6.88
CA PRO A 58 -3.63 16.66 7.21
C PRO A 58 -3.62 15.40 6.34
N CYS A 59 -2.48 15.05 5.73
CA CYS A 59 -2.31 13.84 4.97
C CYS A 59 -1.48 12.82 5.75
N TYR A 60 -2.11 11.66 5.97
CA TYR A 60 -1.46 10.42 6.34
C TYR A 60 -1.89 9.38 5.30
N MET A 61 -0.93 8.85 4.53
CA MET A 61 -1.18 7.92 3.44
C MET A 61 -0.53 6.58 3.75
N PHE A 62 -1.33 5.51 3.81
CA PHE A 62 -0.81 4.14 3.81
C PHE A 62 -0.32 3.79 2.40
N ILE A 63 0.89 3.28 2.31
CA ILE A 63 1.54 2.88 1.06
C ILE A 63 1.38 1.37 0.87
N SER A 64 1.78 0.59 1.87
CA SER A 64 1.78 -0.86 1.76
C SER A 64 1.69 -1.53 3.13
N GLU A 65 1.30 -2.80 3.12
CA GLU A 65 1.40 -3.69 4.27
C GLU A 65 1.95 -5.05 3.80
N SER A 66 2.96 -5.56 4.49
CA SER A 66 3.62 -6.83 4.13
C SER A 66 3.93 -7.68 5.37
N ALA A 67 3.98 -9.00 5.20
CA ALA A 67 4.44 -9.91 6.24
C ALA A 67 5.97 -9.98 6.23
N VAL A 68 6.60 -9.85 7.41
CA VAL A 68 8.06 -9.90 7.57
C VAL A 68 8.50 -11.23 8.18
N ALA A 69 7.73 -11.74 9.15
CA ALA A 69 7.98 -13.01 9.83
C ALA A 69 6.64 -13.53 10.42
N GLY A 70 6.67 -14.73 11.02
CA GLY A 70 5.50 -15.28 11.73
C GLY A 70 5.01 -14.32 12.82
N GLY A 71 3.80 -13.77 12.64
CA GLY A 71 3.21 -12.80 13.56
C GLY A 71 3.71 -11.35 13.44
N VAL A 72 4.58 -11.04 12.47
CA VAL A 72 5.16 -9.68 12.31
C VAL A 72 4.76 -9.09 10.95
N ARG A 73 4.19 -7.87 10.98
CA ARG A 73 3.78 -7.12 9.80
C ARG A 73 4.54 -5.79 9.72
N ARG A 74 4.91 -5.40 8.50
CA ARG A 74 5.46 -4.08 8.18
C ARG A 74 4.39 -3.26 7.52
N ILE A 75 4.15 -2.07 8.07
CA ILE A 75 3.26 -1.07 7.50
C ILE A 75 4.15 0.09 7.01
N GLU A 76 3.99 0.45 5.74
CA GLU A 76 4.67 1.60 5.14
C GLU A 76 3.65 2.73 4.98
N ALA A 77 4.00 3.92 5.43
CA ALA A 77 3.16 5.10 5.33
C ALA A 77 3.99 6.36 5.13
N ALA A 78 3.41 7.34 4.43
CA ALA A 78 3.96 8.68 4.29
C ALA A 78 3.02 9.72 4.89
N THR A 79 3.58 10.81 5.38
CA THR A 79 2.83 11.92 5.99
C THR A 79 3.11 13.24 5.26
N HIS A 80 2.31 14.26 5.54
CA HIS A 80 2.53 15.63 5.07
C HIS A 80 2.60 15.70 3.52
N ALA A 81 3.59 16.41 2.98
CA ALA A 81 3.77 16.66 1.56
C ALA A 81 4.10 15.39 0.79
N ALA A 82 4.86 14.46 1.37
CA ALA A 82 5.18 13.20 0.72
C ALA A 82 3.92 12.33 0.53
N GLY A 83 3.08 12.22 1.57
CA GLY A 83 1.80 11.53 1.47
C GLY A 83 0.86 12.20 0.45
N PHE A 84 0.77 13.53 0.47
CA PHE A 84 -0.06 14.26 -0.47
C PHE A 84 0.41 14.12 -1.93
N ALA A 85 1.72 14.20 -2.16
CA ALA A 85 2.31 13.98 -3.48
C ALA A 85 1.99 12.58 -4.02
N GLY A 86 2.03 11.56 -3.16
CA GLY A 86 1.61 10.20 -3.52
C GLY A 86 0.14 10.11 -3.93
N LEU A 87 -0.76 10.77 -3.19
CA LEU A 87 -2.19 10.81 -3.55
C LEU A 87 -2.43 11.50 -4.90
N VAL A 88 -1.76 12.63 -5.15
CA VAL A 88 -1.86 13.36 -6.42
C VAL A 88 -1.33 12.52 -7.58
N ALA A 89 -0.19 11.84 -7.40
CA ALA A 89 0.37 10.95 -8.41
C ALA A 89 -0.60 9.79 -8.74
N ASN A 90 -1.18 9.15 -7.73
CA ASN A 90 -2.17 8.09 -7.94
C ASN A 90 -3.41 8.61 -8.68
N LYS A 91 -3.88 9.80 -8.33
CA LYS A 91 -5.03 10.44 -9.00
C LYS A 91 -4.73 10.75 -10.47
N ALA A 92 -3.51 11.17 -10.79
CA ALA A 92 -3.08 11.43 -12.16
C ALA A 92 -3.12 10.14 -13.01
N ILE A 93 -2.53 9.05 -12.50
CA ILE A 93 -2.54 7.73 -13.16
C ILE A 93 -3.98 7.26 -13.42
N ILE A 94 -4.84 7.33 -12.41
CA ILE A 94 -6.25 6.95 -12.55
C ILE A 94 -6.95 7.80 -13.62
N SER A 95 -6.67 9.11 -13.67
CA SER A 95 -7.25 10.01 -14.66
C SER A 95 -6.80 9.69 -16.08
N GLU A 96 -5.51 9.37 -16.26
CA GLU A 96 -4.93 8.97 -17.55
C GLU A 96 -5.58 7.67 -18.06
N LEU A 97 -5.65 6.65 -17.20
CA LEU A 97 -6.31 5.38 -17.54
C LEU A 97 -7.79 5.57 -17.88
N SER A 98 -8.49 6.45 -17.18
CA SER A 98 -9.89 6.77 -17.49
C SER A 98 -10.07 7.37 -18.89
N VAL A 99 -9.15 8.23 -19.32
CA VAL A 99 -9.17 8.81 -20.68
C VAL A 99 -8.86 7.74 -21.72
N GLU A 100 -7.80 6.97 -21.51
CA GLU A 100 -7.34 5.93 -22.44
C GLU A 100 -8.42 4.85 -22.65
N LEU A 101 -9.02 4.37 -21.56
CA LEU A 101 -10.06 3.35 -21.60
C LEU A 101 -11.46 3.92 -21.85
N LYS A 102 -11.59 5.25 -22.00
CA LYS A 102 -12.86 5.98 -22.17
C LYS A 102 -13.91 5.56 -21.15
N THR A 103 -13.49 5.41 -19.90
CA THR A 103 -14.28 4.83 -18.81
C THR A 103 -14.11 5.68 -17.56
N PRO A 104 -15.19 6.02 -16.84
CA PRO A 104 -15.07 6.82 -15.62
C PRO A 104 -14.30 6.06 -14.52
N PRO A 105 -13.61 6.76 -13.60
CA PRO A 105 -12.69 6.14 -12.63
C PRO A 105 -13.28 5.01 -11.77
N ASP A 106 -14.54 5.15 -11.38
CA ASP A 106 -15.30 4.18 -10.58
C ASP A 106 -15.60 2.87 -11.33
N GLN A 107 -15.52 2.89 -12.67
CA GLN A 107 -15.77 1.73 -13.53
C GLN A 107 -14.47 1.15 -14.14
N LEU A 108 -13.31 1.73 -13.83
CA LEU A 108 -12.03 1.26 -14.39
C LEU A 108 -11.77 -0.22 -14.08
N ALA A 109 -12.01 -0.65 -12.84
CA ALA A 109 -11.75 -2.04 -12.44
C ALA A 109 -12.59 -3.04 -13.24
N SER A 110 -13.88 -2.76 -13.44
CA SER A 110 -14.77 -3.62 -14.22
C SER A 110 -14.40 -3.61 -15.70
N ARG A 111 -14.02 -2.45 -16.26
CA ARG A 111 -13.57 -2.35 -17.65
C ARG A 111 -12.28 -3.15 -17.89
N VAL A 112 -11.31 -3.06 -16.98
CA VAL A 112 -10.08 -3.85 -17.06
C VAL A 112 -10.38 -5.36 -17.00
N ALA A 113 -11.29 -5.79 -16.12
CA ALA A 113 -11.70 -7.19 -16.05
C ALA A 113 -12.35 -7.68 -17.36
N GLN A 114 -13.23 -6.87 -17.96
CA GLN A 114 -13.83 -7.18 -19.27
C GLN A 114 -12.78 -7.30 -20.37
N LEU A 115 -11.85 -6.34 -20.46
CA LEU A 115 -10.77 -6.37 -21.45
C LEU A 115 -9.88 -7.61 -21.31
N LEU A 116 -9.62 -8.06 -20.08
CA LEU A 116 -8.85 -9.29 -19.85
C LEU A 116 -9.60 -10.55 -20.32
N GLU A 117 -10.91 -10.61 -20.15
CA GLU A 117 -11.73 -11.73 -20.64
C GLU A 117 -11.90 -11.68 -22.17
N GLU A 118 -12.14 -10.51 -22.75
CA GLU A 118 -12.14 -10.29 -24.20
C GLU A 118 -10.80 -10.74 -24.81
N ARG A 119 -9.66 -10.37 -24.19
CA ARG A 119 -8.32 -10.79 -24.63
C ARG A 119 -8.18 -12.32 -24.63
N LYS A 120 -8.59 -13.01 -23.55
CA LYS A 120 -8.54 -14.47 -23.47
C LYS A 120 -9.45 -15.15 -24.51
N ALA A 121 -10.62 -14.56 -24.79
CA ALA A 121 -11.53 -15.07 -25.81
C ALA A 121 -10.92 -14.94 -27.22
N LEU A 122 -10.38 -13.76 -27.55
CA LEU A 122 -9.69 -13.50 -28.81
C LEU A 122 -8.47 -14.40 -29.00
N GLU A 123 -7.65 -14.63 -27.95
CA GLU A 123 -6.52 -15.56 -27.99
C GLU A 123 -6.95 -16.99 -28.38
N ARG A 124 -8.10 -17.46 -27.87
CA ARG A 124 -8.67 -18.78 -28.22
C ARG A 124 -9.18 -18.81 -29.66
N GLU A 125 -9.85 -17.75 -30.12
CA GLU A 125 -10.34 -17.64 -31.50
C GLU A 125 -9.20 -17.62 -32.51
N VAL A 126 -8.13 -16.88 -32.23
CA VAL A 126 -6.93 -16.85 -33.08
C VAL A 126 -6.30 -18.24 -33.17
N THR A 127 -6.18 -18.94 -32.04
CA THR A 127 -5.63 -20.31 -32.01
C THR A 127 -6.50 -21.28 -32.83
N LYS A 128 -7.83 -21.19 -32.68
CA LYS A 128 -8.79 -22.02 -33.42
C LYS A 128 -8.73 -21.73 -34.93
N THR A 129 -8.63 -20.46 -35.31
CA THR A 129 -8.59 -20.04 -36.71
C THR A 129 -7.29 -20.48 -37.38
N ALA A 130 -6.15 -20.28 -36.70
CA ALA A 130 -4.85 -20.77 -37.16
C ALA A 130 -4.83 -22.30 -37.35
N ALA A 131 -5.46 -23.06 -36.44
CA ALA A 131 -5.60 -24.51 -36.59
C ALA A 131 -6.51 -24.89 -37.77
N SER A 132 -7.60 -24.14 -37.99
CA SER A 132 -8.52 -24.40 -39.11
C SER A 132 -7.93 -24.05 -40.48
N ASP A 133 -7.13 -22.99 -40.59
CA ASP A 133 -6.43 -22.62 -41.81
C ASP A 133 -5.31 -23.62 -42.17
N GLY A 134 -4.60 -24.14 -41.16
CA GLY A 134 -3.64 -25.22 -41.35
C GLY A 134 -4.28 -26.51 -41.87
N ASN A 135 -5.53 -26.79 -41.47
CA ASN A 135 -6.28 -27.94 -41.98
C ASN A 135 -6.79 -27.70 -43.41
N ARG A 136 -7.23 -26.47 -43.72
CA ARG A 136 -7.72 -26.08 -45.06
C ARG A 136 -6.62 -26.12 -46.13
N GLN A 137 -5.42 -25.65 -45.81
CA GLN A 137 -4.26 -25.73 -46.71
C GLN A 137 -3.75 -27.17 -46.93
N ARG A 138 -3.92 -28.04 -45.93
CA ARG A 138 -3.57 -29.46 -46.05
C ARG A 138 -4.56 -30.20 -46.96
N ASP A 139 -5.85 -29.89 -46.84
CA ASP A 139 -6.92 -30.47 -47.65
C ASP A 139 -6.94 -29.94 -49.10
N SER A 140 -6.46 -28.71 -49.33
CA SER A 140 -6.27 -28.21 -50.70
C SER A 140 -5.06 -28.83 -51.41
N ARG A 141 -3.98 -29.14 -50.67
CA ARG A 141 -2.77 -29.79 -51.24
C ARG A 141 -2.97 -31.28 -51.52
N SER A 142 -3.82 -31.98 -50.76
CA SER A 142 -4.15 -33.39 -51.02
C SER A 142 -4.99 -33.58 -52.28
N ARG A 143 -5.78 -32.58 -52.68
CA ARG A 143 -6.63 -32.61 -53.87
C ARG A 143 -5.91 -32.32 -55.19
N THR A 144 -4.73 -31.70 -55.16
CA THR A 144 -3.96 -31.33 -56.37
C THR A 144 -2.91 -32.38 -56.80
N ASN A 145 -2.78 -33.50 -56.08
CA ASN A 145 -1.85 -34.59 -56.40
C ASN A 145 -2.54 -35.78 -57.10
N TRP A 146 -3.17 -35.53 -58.25
CA TRP A 146 -3.65 -36.55 -59.20
C TRP A 146 -3.21 -36.18 -60.61
#